data_AF-A0A5K1AF19-F1
#
_entry.id   AF-A0A5K1AF19-F1
#
_cell.length_a   1.000
_cell.length_b   1.000
_cell.length_c   1.000
_cell.angle_alpha   90.00
_cell.angle_beta   90.00
_cell.angle_gamma   90.00
#
_symmetry.space_group_name_H-M   'P 1'
#
loop_
_entity.id
_entity.type
_entity.pdbx_description
1 polymer ?
#
loop_
_entity_poly.entity_id
_entity_poly.type
_entity_poly.pdbx_seq_one_letter_code
_entity_poly.pdbx_strand_id
1 'polypeptide(L)'
;VTKIVHEPDRVVVTVDGCKKFSADAAVITVPIGVLKANLIEFEPPLPEWKGTAIRDIGVGDENKIALLFDNVFWPNVEFLGLVAGTSYDCSYFLNLHKATGHPVLVCMMAGRCAIDLEKLSDEEAVNFAMEQLKKMMPAAASP
;
A
#
# COMPACT_ATOMS: atom_id res chain seq x y z
N VAL A 1 17.57 -0.54 -9.16
CA VAL A 1 18.82 0.23 -8.95
C VAL A 1 19.47 -0.34 -7.72
N THR A 2 20.76 -0.63 -7.77
CA THR A 2 21.52 -1.21 -6.65
C THR A 2 22.57 -0.24 -6.11
N LYS A 3 23.11 0.65 -6.95
CA LYS A 3 24.11 1.64 -6.56
C LYS A 3 23.97 2.94 -7.35
N ILE A 4 24.22 4.07 -6.69
CA ILE A 4 24.26 5.41 -7.27
C ILE A 4 25.57 6.06 -6.88
N VAL A 5 26.38 6.42 -7.87
CA VAL A 5 27.65 7.13 -7.70
C VAL A 5 27.47 8.56 -8.20
N HIS A 6 27.74 9.55 -7.35
CA HIS A 6 27.72 10.97 -7.69
C HIS A 6 29.16 11.48 -7.80
N GLU A 7 29.60 11.68 -9.04
CA GLU A 7 30.91 12.22 -9.41
C GLU A 7 30.80 13.75 -9.61
N PRO A 8 31.92 14.48 -9.75
CA PRO A 8 31.89 15.95 -9.88
C PRO A 8 31.08 16.48 -11.08
N ASP A 9 30.99 15.71 -12.16
CA ASP A 9 30.40 16.12 -13.45
C ASP A 9 29.23 15.25 -13.90
N ARG A 10 28.92 14.16 -13.18
CA ARG A 10 27.86 13.21 -13.57
C ARG A 10 27.40 12.32 -12.42
N VAL A 11 26.29 11.65 -12.66
CA VAL A 11 25.78 10.55 -11.84
C VAL A 11 25.84 9.25 -12.63
N VAL A 12 26.30 8.18 -11.99
CA VAL A 12 26.31 6.82 -12.54
C VAL A 12 25.36 5.94 -11.72
N VAL A 13 24.33 5.42 -12.37
CA VAL A 13 23.33 4.53 -11.76
C VAL A 13 23.58 3.11 -12.22
N THR A 14 23.78 2.21 -11.26
CA THR A 14 23.89 0.76 -11.52
C THR A 14 22.55 0.10 -11.21
N VAL A 15 22.06 -0.72 -12.14
CA VAL A 15 20.87 -1.55 -11.94
C VAL A 15 21.26 -3.02 -11.81
N ASP A 16 20.29 -3.86 -11.49
CA ASP A 16 20.49 -5.30 -11.39
C ASP A 16 21.07 -5.88 -12.70
N GLY A 17 21.92 -6.90 -12.60
CA GLY A 17 22.69 -7.41 -13.73
C GLY A 17 23.83 -6.50 -14.19
N CYS A 18 24.31 -5.59 -13.34
CA CYS A 18 25.48 -4.72 -13.54
C CYS A 18 25.38 -3.70 -14.70
N LYS A 19 24.19 -3.51 -15.28
CA LYS A 19 23.99 -2.47 -16.31
C LYS A 19 24.11 -1.07 -15.69
N LYS A 20 24.81 -0.18 -16.38
CA LYS A 20 25.07 1.20 -15.92
C LYS A 20 24.42 2.23 -16.83
N PHE A 21 23.93 3.30 -16.23
CA PHE A 21 23.41 4.50 -16.89
C PHE A 21 24.18 5.71 -16.36
N SER A 22 24.43 6.70 -17.21
CA SER A 22 25.10 7.94 -16.82
C SER A 22 24.30 9.15 -17.32
N ALA A 23 24.23 10.19 -16.49
CA ALA A 23 23.54 11.45 -16.77
C ALA A 23 24.15 12.58 -15.92
N ASP A 24 23.85 13.83 -16.25
CA ASP A 24 24.32 15.00 -15.47
C ASP A 24 23.68 15.06 -14.07
N ALA A 25 22.48 14.47 -13.91
CA ALA A 25 21.75 14.44 -12.64
C ALA A 25 20.87 13.18 -12.51
N ALA A 26 20.49 12.84 -11.27
CA ALA A 26 19.52 11.79 -10.98
C ALA A 26 18.49 12.27 -9.94
N VAL A 27 17.21 12.02 -10.21
CA VAL A 27 16.11 12.29 -9.28
C VAL A 27 15.64 10.96 -8.69
N ILE A 28 15.74 10.82 -7.36
CA ILE A 28 15.44 9.57 -6.65
C ILE A 28 14.05 9.65 -6.03
N THR A 29 13.11 8.88 -6.59
CA THR A 29 11.69 8.85 -6.17
C THR A 29 11.26 7.48 -5.65
N VAL A 30 12.19 6.69 -5.13
CA VAL A 30 11.86 5.38 -4.56
C VAL A 30 11.05 5.54 -3.27
N PRO A 31 10.19 4.57 -2.92
CA PRO A 31 9.47 4.60 -1.65
C PRO A 31 10.44 4.72 -0.47
N ILE A 32 10.01 5.40 0.60
CA ILE A 32 10.82 5.57 1.82
C ILE A 32 11.24 4.22 2.43
N GLY A 33 10.40 3.18 2.33
CA GLY A 33 10.73 1.82 2.76
C GLY A 33 11.97 1.24 2.05
N VAL A 34 12.20 1.57 0.78
CA VAL A 34 13.39 1.15 0.02
C VAL A 34 14.65 1.81 0.56
N LEU A 35 14.57 3.11 0.90
CA LEU A 35 15.69 3.83 1.51
C LEU A 35 16.00 3.32 2.91
N LYS A 36 14.97 3.06 3.73
CA LYS A 36 15.12 2.47 5.07
C LYS A 36 15.72 1.08 5.05
N ALA A 37 15.39 0.27 4.04
CA ALA A 37 15.93 -1.07 3.85
C ALA A 37 17.37 -1.08 3.31
N ASN A 38 17.97 0.10 3.03
CA ASN A 38 19.31 0.25 2.49
C ASN A 38 19.57 -0.60 1.22
N LEU A 39 18.56 -0.72 0.34
CA LEU A 39 18.64 -1.52 -0.89
C LEU A 39 19.42 -0.82 -2.02
N ILE A 40 19.76 0.46 -1.83
CA ILE A 40 20.51 1.27 -2.78
C ILE A 40 21.73 1.82 -2.07
N GLU A 41 22.92 1.47 -2.56
CA GLU A 41 24.18 2.05 -2.11
C GLU A 41 24.36 3.45 -2.72
N PHE A 42 24.68 4.44 -1.90
CA PHE A 42 25.02 5.80 -2.35
C PHE A 42 26.51 6.04 -2.15
N GLU A 43 27.19 6.53 -3.18
CA GLU A 43 28.61 6.90 -3.16
C GLU A 43 28.80 8.32 -3.72
N PRO A 44 29.22 9.31 -2.92
CA PRO A 44 29.42 9.24 -1.48
C PRO A 44 28.11 8.93 -0.71
N PRO A 45 28.22 8.42 0.53
CA PRO A 45 27.04 8.16 1.37
C PRO A 45 26.18 9.41 1.54
N LEU A 46 24.89 9.21 1.77
CA LEU A 46 23.99 10.31 2.10
C LEU A 46 24.48 11.03 3.38
N PRO A 47 24.39 12.38 3.44
CA PRO A 47 24.74 13.12 4.64
C PRO A 47 23.97 12.63 5.88
N GLU A 48 24.60 12.72 7.05
CA GLU A 48 24.05 12.22 8.31
C GLU A 48 22.64 12.75 8.61
N TRP A 49 22.40 14.05 8.39
CA TRP A 49 21.10 14.66 8.61
C TRP A 49 19.99 14.01 7.77
N LYS A 50 20.32 13.56 6.55
CA LYS A 50 19.37 12.90 5.64
C LYS A 50 19.16 11.45 6.03
N GLY A 51 20.22 10.76 6.46
CA GLY A 51 20.11 9.42 7.04
C GLY A 51 19.23 9.40 8.28
N THR A 52 19.38 10.39 9.17
CA THR A 52 18.54 10.57 10.35
C THR A 52 17.09 10.83 9.98
N ALA A 53 16.81 11.74 9.03
CA ALA A 53 15.44 11.98 8.57
C ALA A 53 14.77 10.72 7.97
N ILE A 54 15.52 9.93 7.18
CA ILE A 54 15.03 8.66 6.61
C ILE A 54 14.71 7.64 7.72
N ARG A 55 15.54 7.55 8.76
CA ARG A 55 15.32 6.64 9.88
C ARG A 55 14.11 7.04 10.71
N ASP A 56 13.93 8.33 10.99
CA ASP A 56 12.97 8.79 11.99
C ASP A 56 11.53 8.92 11.43
N ILE A 57 11.36 9.11 10.12
CA ILE A 57 10.01 9.15 9.51
C ILE A 57 9.32 7.78 9.58
N GLY A 58 8.06 7.73 10.01
CA GLY A 58 7.27 6.49 10.04
C GLY A 58 6.84 6.02 8.65
N VAL A 59 6.58 4.71 8.51
CA VAL A 59 5.89 4.12 7.36
C VAL A 59 4.65 3.43 7.91
N GLY A 60 3.47 3.80 7.40
CA GLY A 60 2.22 3.16 7.78
C GLY A 60 1.87 2.05 6.80
N ASP A 61 1.13 1.06 7.30
CA ASP A 61 0.62 -0.07 6.51
C ASP A 61 -0.90 0.08 6.31
N GLU A 62 -1.30 0.02 5.04
CA GLU A 62 -2.69 0.07 4.60
C GLU A 62 -2.87 -0.87 3.41
N ASN A 63 -3.80 -1.82 3.54
CA ASN A 63 -4.13 -2.81 2.53
C ASN A 63 -5.59 -2.67 2.07
N LYS A 64 -5.85 -3.09 0.83
CA LYS A 64 -7.17 -2.96 0.19
C LYS A 64 -7.60 -4.29 -0.41
N ILE A 65 -8.83 -4.69 -0.11
CA ILE A 65 -9.45 -5.87 -0.74
C ILE A 65 -10.60 -5.37 -1.60
N ALA A 66 -10.45 -5.44 -2.91
CA ALA A 66 -11.49 -5.10 -3.87
C ALA A 66 -12.36 -6.32 -4.15
N LEU A 67 -13.66 -6.19 -3.91
CA LEU A 67 -14.66 -7.22 -4.09
C LEU A 67 -15.59 -6.80 -5.23
N LEU A 68 -15.55 -7.53 -6.34
CA LEU A 68 -16.47 -7.38 -7.46
C LEU A 68 -17.64 -8.34 -7.24
N PHE A 69 -18.88 -7.84 -7.32
CA PHE A 69 -20.09 -8.66 -7.14
C PHE A 69 -20.87 -8.78 -8.46
N ASP A 70 -21.92 -9.59 -8.48
CA ASP A 70 -22.83 -9.65 -9.64
C ASP A 70 -23.73 -8.40 -9.75
N ASN A 71 -24.18 -7.86 -8.61
CA ASN A 71 -25.14 -6.76 -8.55
C ASN A 71 -24.88 -5.85 -7.34
N VAL A 72 -25.31 -4.58 -7.46
CA VAL A 72 -25.29 -3.63 -6.33
C VAL A 72 -26.44 -3.97 -5.37
N PHE A 73 -26.10 -4.44 -4.17
CA PHE A 73 -27.07 -4.73 -3.09
C PHE A 73 -27.00 -3.73 -1.92
N TRP A 74 -26.08 -2.77 -1.99
CA TRP A 74 -25.87 -1.72 -0.97
C TRP A 74 -26.55 -0.41 -1.35
N PRO A 75 -26.82 0.49 -0.38
CA PRO A 75 -27.37 1.81 -0.67
C PRO A 75 -26.42 2.66 -1.53
N ASN A 76 -26.98 3.61 -2.28
CA ASN A 76 -26.22 4.53 -3.12
C ASN A 76 -25.50 5.59 -2.26
N VAL A 77 -24.40 5.20 -1.64
CA VAL A 77 -23.52 6.02 -0.78
C VAL A 77 -22.07 5.83 -1.18
N GLU A 78 -21.20 6.80 -0.86
CA GLU A 78 -19.77 6.71 -1.19
C GLU A 78 -19.01 5.75 -0.24
N PHE A 79 -19.45 5.64 1.02
CA PHE A 79 -18.81 4.82 2.04
C PHE A 79 -19.83 4.04 2.88
N LEU A 80 -19.46 2.83 3.29
CA LEU A 80 -20.18 2.03 4.28
C LEU A 80 -19.26 1.86 5.50
N GLY A 81 -19.52 2.63 6.56
CA GLY A 81 -18.71 2.60 7.78
C GLY A 81 -19.18 1.53 8.77
N LEU A 82 -18.23 0.77 9.31
CA LEU A 82 -18.48 -0.19 10.40
C LEU A 82 -18.10 0.44 11.73
N VAL A 83 -19.05 0.52 12.67
CA VAL A 83 -18.72 0.86 14.06
C VAL A 83 -18.08 -0.37 14.71
N ALA A 84 -16.76 -0.37 14.71
CA ALA A 84 -15.97 -1.45 15.26
C ALA A 84 -16.10 -1.54 16.79
N GLY A 85 -16.17 -2.75 17.32
CA GLY A 85 -16.10 -2.99 18.77
C GLY A 85 -14.68 -2.87 19.33
N THR A 86 -13.67 -2.89 18.44
CA THR A 86 -12.25 -2.80 18.77
C THR A 86 -11.51 -1.92 17.77
N SER A 87 -10.28 -1.50 18.08
CA SER A 87 -9.42 -0.79 17.13
C SER A 87 -8.82 -1.68 16.02
N TYR A 88 -9.18 -2.97 15.99
CA TYR A 88 -8.64 -3.96 15.06
C TYR A 88 -9.56 -4.22 13.86
N ASP A 89 -10.88 -4.03 13.98
CA ASP A 89 -11.79 -4.36 12.89
C ASP A 89 -11.68 -3.39 11.70
N CYS A 90 -12.22 -3.82 10.54
CA CYS A 90 -12.38 -2.95 9.39
C CYS A 90 -13.16 -1.69 9.76
N SER A 91 -12.69 -0.53 9.30
CA SER A 91 -13.36 0.74 9.58
C SER A 91 -14.44 1.06 8.56
N TYR A 92 -14.21 0.79 7.27
CA TYR A 92 -15.18 1.09 6.21
C TYR A 92 -14.91 0.36 4.89
N PHE A 93 -15.96 0.28 4.08
CA PHE A 93 -15.90 -0.08 2.66
C PHE A 93 -16.09 1.16 1.80
N LEU A 94 -15.24 1.32 0.79
CA LEU A 94 -15.39 2.33 -0.26
C LEU A 94 -16.27 1.75 -1.39
N ASN A 95 -17.33 2.46 -1.75
CA ASN A 95 -18.16 2.10 -2.89
C ASN A 95 -17.59 2.71 -4.18
N LEU A 96 -17.09 1.86 -5.08
CA LEU A 96 -16.55 2.28 -6.36
C LEU A 96 -17.57 2.25 -7.51
N HIS A 97 -18.83 1.91 -7.23
CA HIS A 97 -19.84 1.77 -8.28
C HIS A 97 -20.04 3.03 -9.10
N LYS A 98 -20.11 4.20 -8.45
CA LYS A 98 -20.30 5.46 -9.15
C LYS A 98 -19.09 5.87 -9.99
N ALA A 99 -17.87 5.52 -9.55
CA ALA A 99 -16.64 5.86 -10.25
C ALA A 99 -16.33 4.92 -11.41
N THR A 100 -16.71 3.63 -11.29
CA THR A 100 -16.31 2.59 -12.23
C THR A 100 -17.46 2.03 -13.07
N GLY A 101 -18.71 2.26 -12.67
CA GLY A 101 -19.90 1.60 -13.25
C GLY A 101 -20.07 0.13 -12.83
N HIS A 102 -19.11 -0.45 -12.12
CA HIS A 102 -19.11 -1.86 -11.72
C HIS A 102 -19.52 -2.02 -10.26
N PRO A 103 -20.23 -3.10 -9.86
CA PRO A 103 -20.59 -3.37 -8.47
C PRO A 103 -19.35 -3.75 -7.64
N VAL A 104 -18.51 -2.78 -7.29
CA VAL A 104 -17.27 -2.99 -6.54
C VAL A 104 -17.31 -2.28 -5.19
N LEU A 105 -17.06 -3.03 -4.12
CA LEU A 105 -16.73 -2.50 -2.80
C LEU A 105 -15.26 -2.77 -2.50
N VAL A 106 -14.57 -1.79 -1.90
CA VAL A 106 -13.19 -1.95 -1.44
C VAL A 106 -13.14 -1.89 0.07
N CYS A 107 -12.76 -2.99 0.71
CA CYS A 107 -12.49 -3.06 2.13
C CYS A 107 -11.16 -2.35 2.42
N MET A 108 -11.17 -1.34 3.30
CA MET A 108 -10.01 -0.52 3.64
C MET A 108 -9.48 -0.92 5.02
N MET A 109 -8.27 -1.48 5.05
CA MET A 109 -7.66 -2.04 6.26
C MET A 109 -6.36 -1.31 6.56
N ALA A 110 -6.21 -0.81 7.78
CA ALA A 110 -5.04 -0.03 8.19
C ALA A 110 -4.46 -0.53 9.52
N GLY A 111 -3.23 -0.12 9.81
CA GLY A 111 -2.58 -0.37 11.10
C GLY A 111 -2.38 -1.86 11.35
N ARG A 112 -2.65 -2.31 12.59
CA ARG A 112 -2.34 -3.70 12.97
C ARG A 112 -3.09 -4.74 12.15
N CYS A 113 -4.33 -4.44 11.77
CA CYS A 113 -5.13 -5.35 10.97
C CYS A 113 -4.56 -5.51 9.56
N ALA A 114 -4.03 -4.44 8.95
CA ALA A 114 -3.36 -4.53 7.66
C ALA A 114 -2.14 -5.45 7.71
N ILE A 115 -1.33 -5.37 8.78
CA ILE A 115 -0.13 -6.20 8.99
C ILE A 115 -0.49 -7.68 9.18
N ASP A 116 -1.55 -7.96 9.93
CA ASP A 116 -1.98 -9.34 10.16
C ASP A 116 -2.68 -9.93 8.92
N LEU A 117 -3.37 -9.10 8.13
CA LEU A 117 -3.96 -9.47 6.85
C LEU A 117 -2.90 -9.91 5.82
N GLU A 118 -1.71 -9.32 5.81
CA GLU A 118 -0.60 -9.71 4.89
C GLU A 118 -0.12 -11.16 5.07
N LYS A 119 -0.47 -11.80 6.18
CA LYS A 119 -0.10 -13.19 6.47
C LYS A 119 -1.12 -14.19 5.96
N LEU A 120 -2.28 -13.71 5.53
CA LEU A 120 -3.37 -14.54 5.03
C LEU A 120 -3.19 -14.83 3.55
N SER A 121 -3.76 -15.94 3.10
CA SER A 121 -4.02 -16.16 1.68
C SER A 121 -5.09 -15.19 1.16
N ASP A 122 -5.17 -15.01 -0.16
CA ASP A 122 -6.19 -14.17 -0.78
C ASP A 122 -7.61 -14.63 -0.43
N GLU A 123 -7.85 -15.95 -0.35
CA GLU A 123 -9.15 -16.52 0.03
C GLU A 123 -9.52 -16.18 1.49
N GLU A 124 -8.57 -16.32 2.42
CA GLU A 124 -8.76 -15.95 3.82
C GLU A 124 -8.98 -14.44 3.98
N ALA A 125 -8.28 -13.60 3.20
CA ALA A 125 -8.47 -12.16 3.20
C ALA A 125 -9.87 -11.77 2.69
N VAL A 126 -10.32 -12.37 1.59
CA VAL A 126 -11.68 -12.18 1.05
C VAL A 126 -12.73 -12.62 2.08
N ASN A 127 -12.56 -13.79 2.70
CA ASN A 127 -13.46 -14.28 3.74
C ASN A 127 -13.53 -13.30 4.92
N PHE A 128 -12.38 -12.80 5.39
CA PHE A 128 -12.33 -11.78 6.43
C PHE A 128 -13.09 -10.52 6.03
N ALA A 129 -12.88 -9.98 4.83
CA ALA A 129 -13.63 -8.81 4.35
C ALA A 129 -15.14 -9.09 4.29
N MET A 130 -15.54 -10.27 3.81
CA MET A 130 -16.96 -10.64 3.75
C MET A 130 -17.61 -10.78 5.12
N GLU A 131 -16.88 -11.25 6.14
CA GLU A 131 -17.35 -11.26 7.52
C GLU A 131 -17.62 -9.84 8.02
N GLN A 132 -16.72 -8.89 7.76
CA GLN A 132 -16.93 -7.49 8.15
C GLN A 132 -18.12 -6.86 7.41
N LEU A 133 -18.27 -7.15 6.12
CA LEU A 133 -19.42 -6.66 5.34
C LEU A 133 -20.74 -7.23 5.87
N LYS A 134 -20.77 -8.52 6.22
CA LYS A 134 -21.96 -9.20 6.77
C LYS A 134 -22.36 -8.70 8.16
N LYS A 135 -21.44 -8.13 8.95
CA LYS A 135 -21.79 -7.43 10.20
C LYS A 135 -22.70 -6.23 9.95
N MET A 136 -22.54 -5.53 8.82
CA MET A 136 -23.39 -4.38 8.43
C MET A 136 -24.59 -4.83 7.58
N MET A 137 -24.39 -5.83 6.73
CA MET A 137 -25.36 -6.31 5.76
C MET A 137 -25.44 -7.84 5.80
N PRO A 138 -26.21 -8.44 6.73
CA PRO A 138 -26.23 -9.90 6.94
C PRO A 138 -26.61 -10.73 5.70
N ALA A 139 -27.33 -10.14 4.76
CA ALA A 139 -27.74 -10.75 3.49
C ALA A 139 -26.79 -10.44 2.31
N ALA A 140 -25.58 -9.92 2.57
CA ALA A 140 -24.61 -9.62 1.52
C ALA A 140 -24.29 -10.88 0.69
N ALA A 141 -24.43 -10.74 -0.63
CA ALA A 141 -24.06 -11.79 -1.58
C ALA A 141 -22.54 -12.00 -1.58
N SER A 142 -22.09 -13.18 -2.00
CA SER A 142 -20.67 -13.40 -2.25
C SER A 142 -20.23 -12.62 -3.51
N PRO A 143 -18.99 -12.13 -3.53
CA PRO A 143 -18.36 -11.59 -4.72
C PRO A 143 -18.07 -12.72 -5.73
#